data_AF-A0A7X4H2L6-F1
#
_entry.id   AF-A0A7X4H2L6-F1
#
_cell.length_a   1.000
_cell.length_b   1.000
_cell.length_c   1.000
_cell.angle_alpha   90.00
_cell.angle_beta   90.00
_cell.angle_gamma   90.00
#
_symmetry.space_group_name_H-M   'P 1'
#
loop_
_entity.id
_entity.type
_entity.pdbx_description
1 polymer ?
#
loop_
_entity_poly.entity_id
_entity_poly.type
_entity_poly.pdbx_seq_one_letter_code
_entity_poly.pdbx_strand_id
1 'polypeptide(L)'
;MSLRAAPAMARSAISTRRLGRAEKLDFAREVARLAVRSLHAELCLYPKPGLVSPVDSGSHDDMDAGTFMRSMFALRHYFKKICLAGLNDAPFAQLKALGIAAETAMLKATRGINTHRGAIFSLGMLCATAGHARARGTPMTPAALRAAMLIRWGEELAMHAAPAATISGPPRGVAPAMAASADGSLPGDEVAGGLSNGLRVAARYAVSGAREEGALGLPSVFEVGLPVLLAARARGATVTEERVDTLYMLMAHISDSNVYHRAGPHGAEIVRDHAERFLAQGGTANSNWRVDAIASHHVFMQHRLSPGGAADLLAACCLVQALAALDTP
;
A
#
# COMPACT_ATOMS: atom_id res chain seq x y z
N MET A 1 -26.43 61.51 -5.74
CA MET A 1 -25.98 60.17 -5.28
C MET A 1 -25.44 59.42 -6.47
N SER A 2 -24.12 59.28 -6.59
CA SER A 2 -23.45 58.58 -7.69
C SER A 2 -23.20 57.12 -7.28
N LEU A 3 -23.79 56.18 -8.00
CA LEU A 3 -23.57 54.74 -7.85
C LEU A 3 -22.22 54.38 -8.49
N ARG A 4 -21.21 54.11 -7.67
CA ARG A 4 -19.95 53.48 -8.14
C ARG A 4 -20.20 52.00 -8.38
N ALA A 5 -19.98 51.55 -9.61
CA ALA A 5 -19.90 50.14 -9.97
C ALA A 5 -18.71 49.49 -9.24
N ALA A 6 -18.95 48.34 -8.62
CA ALA A 6 -17.91 47.52 -8.00
C ALA A 6 -16.97 46.92 -9.07
N PRO A 7 -15.66 46.80 -8.81
CA PRO A 7 -14.73 46.27 -9.78
C PRO A 7 -14.94 44.75 -9.93
N ALA A 8 -14.99 44.29 -11.18
CA ALA A 8 -15.00 42.88 -11.51
C ALA A 8 -13.72 42.21 -10.98
N MET A 9 -13.86 41.21 -10.10
CA MET A 9 -12.75 40.36 -9.69
C MET A 9 -12.19 39.67 -10.95
N ALA A 10 -10.98 40.04 -11.33
CA ALA A 10 -10.22 39.37 -12.37
C ALA A 10 -10.02 37.90 -11.95
N ARG A 11 -10.68 36.98 -12.67
CA ARG A 11 -10.37 35.55 -12.61
C ARG A 11 -8.93 35.39 -13.12
N SER A 12 -7.98 35.26 -12.20
CA SER A 12 -6.60 34.88 -12.53
C SER A 12 -6.65 33.51 -13.22
N ALA A 13 -6.51 33.50 -14.54
CA ALA A 13 -6.28 32.27 -15.28
C ALA A 13 -4.99 31.65 -14.76
N ILE A 14 -5.09 30.51 -14.09
CA ILE A 14 -3.91 29.72 -13.69
C ILE A 14 -3.17 29.38 -14.99
N SER A 15 -2.08 30.10 -15.25
CA SER A 15 -1.18 29.81 -16.35
C SER A 15 -0.51 28.47 -16.06
N THR A 16 -1.00 27.41 -16.69
CA THR A 16 -0.43 26.06 -16.59
C THR A 16 0.88 26.05 -17.37
N ARG A 17 1.96 26.49 -16.71
CA ARG A 17 3.33 26.39 -17.24
C ARG A 17 3.59 24.94 -17.63
N ARG A 18 3.80 24.70 -18.93
CA ARG A 18 4.19 23.37 -19.43
C ARG A 18 5.61 23.06 -18.97
N LEU A 19 5.76 22.04 -18.13
CA LEU A 19 7.07 21.57 -17.66
C LEU A 19 7.89 21.02 -18.83
N GLY A 20 9.15 21.45 -18.92
CA GLY A 20 10.11 20.93 -19.89
C GLY A 20 10.51 19.48 -19.59
N ARG A 21 11.09 18.78 -20.56
CA ARG A 21 11.50 17.37 -20.40
C ARG A 21 12.49 17.16 -19.25
N ALA A 22 13.46 18.06 -19.08
CA ALA A 22 14.43 17.98 -17.99
C ALA A 22 13.75 18.12 -16.62
N GLU A 23 12.90 19.12 -16.44
CA GLU A 23 12.15 19.37 -15.21
C GLU A 23 11.26 18.18 -14.83
N LYS A 24 10.57 17.59 -15.81
CA LYS A 24 9.78 16.35 -15.60
C LYS A 24 10.64 15.20 -15.10
N LEU A 25 11.83 15.02 -15.69
CA LEU A 25 12.75 13.95 -15.30
C LEU A 25 13.31 14.16 -13.89
N ASP A 26 13.64 15.39 -13.53
CA ASP A 26 14.20 15.71 -12.21
C ASP A 26 13.18 15.53 -11.11
N PHE A 27 11.95 16.04 -11.30
CA PHE A 27 10.86 15.79 -10.36
C PHE A 27 10.55 14.30 -10.20
N ALA A 28 10.48 13.54 -11.31
CA ALA A 28 10.24 12.11 -11.23
C ALA A 28 11.37 11.34 -10.52
N ARG A 29 12.62 11.80 -10.62
CA ARG A 29 13.75 11.22 -9.85
C ARG A 29 13.63 11.55 -8.37
N GLU A 30 13.23 12.77 -8.03
CA GLU A 30 13.00 13.19 -6.65
C GLU A 30 11.90 12.37 -5.98
N VAL A 31 10.72 12.27 -6.59
CA VAL A 31 9.60 11.44 -6.12
C VAL A 31 10.03 9.98 -5.97
N ALA A 32 10.79 9.43 -6.93
CA ALA A 32 11.29 8.06 -6.84
C ALA A 32 12.24 7.86 -5.65
N ARG A 33 13.11 8.83 -5.34
CA ARG A 33 13.96 8.78 -4.15
C ARG A 33 13.13 8.83 -2.86
N LEU A 34 12.09 9.65 -2.80
CA LEU A 34 11.19 9.71 -1.64
C LEU A 34 10.46 8.38 -1.42
N ALA A 35 9.97 7.75 -2.50
CA ALA A 35 9.32 6.44 -2.42
C ALA A 35 10.27 5.35 -1.89
N VAL A 36 11.50 5.27 -2.43
CA VAL A 36 12.51 4.31 -1.96
C VAL A 36 12.91 4.60 -0.50
N ARG A 37 13.08 5.88 -0.13
CA ARG A 37 13.35 6.26 1.27
C ARG A 37 12.21 5.86 2.21
N SER A 38 10.97 5.91 1.75
CA SER A 38 9.80 5.54 2.54
C SER A 38 9.73 4.03 2.79
N LEU A 39 10.05 3.21 1.79
CA LEU A 39 10.21 1.76 1.96
C LEU A 39 11.38 1.43 2.90
N HIS A 40 12.52 2.11 2.73
CA HIS A 40 13.66 1.90 3.61
C HIS A 40 13.36 2.33 5.06
N ALA A 41 12.59 3.40 5.25
CA ALA A 41 12.14 3.86 6.55
C ALA A 41 11.23 2.84 7.26
N GLU A 42 10.34 2.19 6.51
CA GLU A 42 9.54 1.06 7.03
C GLU A 42 10.44 -0.12 7.40
N LEU A 43 11.38 -0.50 6.53
CA LEU A 43 12.30 -1.61 6.80
C LEU A 43 13.06 -1.39 8.12
N CYS A 44 13.65 -0.21 8.27
CA CYS A 44 14.46 0.15 9.43
C CYS A 44 13.67 0.45 10.71
N LEU A 45 12.34 0.48 10.67
CA LEU A 45 11.53 0.72 11.86
C LEU A 45 11.71 -0.44 12.85
N TYR A 46 11.94 -0.11 14.12
CA TYR A 46 11.97 -1.08 15.21
C TYR A 46 11.59 -0.42 16.55
N PRO A 47 10.81 -1.08 17.43
CA PRO A 47 10.14 -2.38 17.22
C PRO A 47 9.03 -2.31 16.17
N LYS A 48 8.86 -3.39 15.40
CA LYS A 48 7.72 -3.58 14.49
C LYS A 48 7.21 -5.02 14.59
N PRO A 49 6.10 -5.26 15.31
CA PRO A 49 5.68 -6.62 15.65
C PRO A 49 5.50 -7.55 14.46
N GLY A 50 6.18 -8.70 14.48
CA GLY A 50 6.08 -9.76 13.46
C GLY A 50 6.60 -9.42 12.06
N LEU A 51 7.12 -8.21 11.84
CA LEU A 51 7.60 -7.73 10.53
C LEU A 51 9.13 -7.82 10.42
N VAL A 52 9.63 -8.05 9.19
CA VAL A 52 11.06 -8.14 8.88
C VAL A 52 11.78 -6.83 9.14
N SER A 53 12.78 -6.80 10.00
CA SER A 53 13.59 -5.62 10.32
C SER A 53 15.10 -5.91 10.15
N PRO A 54 16.00 -4.93 10.36
CA PRO A 54 17.43 -5.21 10.50
C PRO A 54 17.78 -6.08 11.71
N VAL A 55 16.88 -6.21 12.69
CA VAL A 55 17.10 -7.01 13.91
C VAL A 55 16.84 -8.49 13.64
N ASP A 56 15.75 -8.80 12.92
CA ASP A 56 15.28 -10.18 12.68
C ASP A 56 14.32 -10.26 11.48
N SER A 57 13.99 -11.48 11.08
CA SER A 57 13.01 -11.76 10.01
C SER A 57 11.54 -11.68 10.48
N GLY A 58 11.26 -11.29 11.72
CA GLY A 58 9.93 -11.34 12.32
C GLY A 58 9.30 -12.72 12.16
N SER A 59 8.06 -12.76 11.69
CA SER A 59 7.27 -14.00 11.52
C SER A 59 7.55 -14.75 10.20
N HIS A 60 8.65 -14.46 9.52
CA HIS A 60 8.99 -15.02 8.22
C HIS A 60 10.20 -15.95 8.27
N ASP A 61 10.10 -17.07 7.54
CA ASP A 61 11.22 -17.99 7.28
C ASP A 61 11.81 -17.78 5.87
N ASP A 62 11.06 -17.12 5.00
CA ASP A 62 11.32 -16.97 3.57
C ASP A 62 11.93 -15.61 3.19
N MET A 63 11.97 -14.66 4.12
CA MET A 63 12.51 -13.32 3.86
C MET A 63 13.26 -12.75 5.06
N ASP A 64 14.16 -11.82 4.75
CA ASP A 64 15.01 -11.09 5.68
C ASP A 64 15.23 -9.66 5.16
N ALA A 65 15.94 -8.82 5.93
CA ALA A 65 16.26 -7.46 5.51
C ALA A 65 17.00 -7.41 4.16
N GLY A 66 17.87 -8.39 3.88
CA GLY A 66 18.57 -8.49 2.59
C GLY A 66 17.62 -8.68 1.42
N THR A 67 16.55 -9.46 1.60
CA THR A 67 15.50 -9.70 0.62
C THR A 67 14.69 -8.44 0.35
N PHE A 68 14.35 -7.68 1.40
CA PHE A 68 13.73 -6.36 1.27
C PHE A 68 14.62 -5.37 0.51
N MET A 69 15.92 -5.31 0.81
CA MET A 69 16.86 -4.45 0.10
C MET A 69 16.91 -4.78 -1.40
N ARG A 70 17.01 -6.07 -1.77
CA ARG A 70 16.96 -6.50 -3.19
C ARG A 70 15.68 -6.05 -3.89
N SER A 71 14.55 -6.18 -3.21
CA SER A 71 13.24 -5.72 -3.69
C SER A 71 13.21 -4.21 -3.93
N MET A 72 13.61 -3.39 -2.95
CA MET A 72 13.68 -1.93 -3.09
C MET A 72 14.58 -1.50 -4.26
N PHE A 73 15.74 -2.13 -4.41
CA PHE A 73 16.60 -1.86 -5.55
C PHE A 73 15.90 -2.18 -6.88
N ALA A 74 15.19 -3.31 -6.99
CA ALA A 74 14.46 -3.65 -8.21
C ALA A 74 13.36 -2.61 -8.55
N LEU A 75 12.71 -2.05 -7.52
CA LEU A 75 11.60 -1.09 -7.65
C LEU A 75 12.02 0.36 -7.91
N ARG A 76 13.29 0.74 -7.67
CA ARG A 76 13.75 2.15 -7.76
C ARG A 76 13.40 2.85 -9.09
N HIS A 77 13.45 2.12 -10.20
CA HIS A 77 13.15 2.66 -11.53
C HIS A 77 11.65 2.72 -11.82
N TYR A 78 10.87 1.86 -11.18
CA TYR A 78 9.41 1.83 -11.32
C TYR A 78 8.80 3.14 -10.82
N PHE A 79 9.17 3.60 -9.61
CA PHE A 79 8.62 4.84 -9.05
C PHE A 79 8.87 6.06 -9.93
N LYS A 80 10.04 6.14 -10.58
CA LYS A 80 10.33 7.18 -11.59
C LYS A 80 9.40 7.05 -12.81
N LYS A 81 9.26 5.84 -13.35
CA LYS A 81 8.44 5.58 -14.56
C LYS A 81 6.97 5.91 -14.31
N ILE A 82 6.43 5.52 -13.16
CA ILE A 82 5.01 5.74 -12.85
C ILE A 82 4.73 7.21 -12.50
N CYS A 83 5.67 7.92 -11.88
CA CYS A 83 5.59 9.37 -11.73
C CYS A 83 5.60 10.09 -13.09
N LEU A 84 6.46 9.68 -14.03
CA LEU A 84 6.46 10.21 -15.40
C LEU A 84 5.15 9.94 -16.14
N ALA A 85 4.54 8.77 -15.93
CA ALA A 85 3.23 8.46 -16.47
C ALA A 85 2.17 9.44 -15.93
N GLY A 86 2.19 9.73 -14.63
CA GLY A 86 1.36 10.77 -14.01
C GLY A 86 1.59 12.18 -14.58
N LEU A 87 2.85 12.60 -14.75
CA LEU A 87 3.23 13.88 -15.39
C LEU A 87 2.77 14.02 -16.85
N ASN A 88 2.46 12.89 -17.50
CA ASN A 88 1.96 12.82 -18.86
C ASN A 88 0.47 12.45 -18.93
N ASP A 89 -0.21 12.47 -17.78
CA ASP A 89 -1.64 12.21 -17.64
C ASP A 89 -2.11 10.84 -18.16
N ALA A 90 -1.24 9.84 -18.04
CA ALA A 90 -1.47 8.49 -18.50
C ALA A 90 -2.78 7.87 -17.95
N PRO A 91 -3.50 7.07 -18.76
CA PRO A 91 -4.67 6.32 -18.28
C PRO A 91 -4.27 5.24 -17.27
N PHE A 92 -5.21 4.79 -16.43
CA PHE A 92 -4.95 3.80 -15.38
C PHE A 92 -4.41 2.49 -15.98
N ALA A 93 -4.85 2.10 -17.17
CA ALA A 93 -4.34 0.92 -17.88
C ALA A 93 -2.81 0.94 -18.02
N GLN A 94 -2.21 2.10 -18.28
CA GLN A 94 -0.77 2.25 -18.37
C GLN A 94 -0.10 2.17 -16.99
N LEU A 95 -0.70 2.77 -15.95
CA LEU A 95 -0.19 2.66 -14.57
C LEU A 95 -0.21 1.21 -14.09
N LYS A 96 -1.29 0.48 -14.40
CA LYS A 96 -1.44 -0.95 -14.12
C LYS A 96 -0.38 -1.78 -14.81
N ALA A 97 -0.09 -1.53 -16.10
CA ALA A 97 0.97 -2.23 -16.81
C ALA A 97 2.35 -2.00 -16.17
N LEU A 98 2.64 -0.76 -15.73
CA LEU A 98 3.86 -0.45 -14.99
C LEU A 98 3.93 -1.18 -13.64
N GLY A 99 2.81 -1.27 -12.91
CA GLY A 99 2.69 -2.00 -11.65
C GLY A 99 2.94 -3.50 -11.81
N ILE A 100 2.33 -4.12 -12.82
CA ILE A 100 2.55 -5.55 -13.15
C ILE A 100 4.03 -5.80 -13.48
N ALA A 101 4.64 -4.95 -14.29
CA ALA A 101 6.06 -5.07 -14.63
C ALA A 101 6.97 -4.91 -13.38
N ALA A 102 6.58 -4.02 -12.45
CA ALA A 102 7.29 -3.85 -11.18
C ALA A 102 7.16 -5.07 -10.28
N GLU A 103 5.97 -5.68 -10.19
CA GLU A 103 5.74 -6.92 -9.45
C GLU A 103 6.59 -8.06 -10.02
N THR A 104 6.63 -8.21 -11.35
CA THR A 104 7.51 -9.21 -12.00
C THR A 104 8.99 -8.95 -11.69
N ALA A 105 9.44 -7.69 -11.75
CA ALA A 105 10.82 -7.34 -11.46
C ALA A 105 11.20 -7.61 -9.99
N MET A 106 10.29 -7.29 -9.06
CA MET A 106 10.42 -7.61 -7.64
C MET A 106 10.57 -9.11 -7.45
N LEU A 107 9.59 -9.90 -7.91
CA LEU A 107 9.58 -11.36 -7.75
C LEU A 107 10.84 -11.99 -8.34
N LYS A 108 11.32 -11.51 -9.49
CA LYS A 108 12.59 -11.98 -10.06
C LYS A 108 13.78 -11.69 -9.13
N ALA A 109 13.88 -10.49 -8.59
CA ALA A 109 14.98 -10.09 -7.70
C ALA A 109 14.95 -10.78 -6.32
N THR A 110 13.76 -11.21 -5.90
CA THR A 110 13.52 -11.89 -4.61
C THR A 110 13.30 -13.39 -4.76
N ARG A 111 13.59 -13.99 -5.92
CA ARG A 111 13.42 -15.45 -6.17
C ARG A 111 12.00 -15.96 -5.87
N GLY A 112 11.00 -15.18 -6.24
CA GLY A 112 9.58 -15.51 -6.08
C GLY A 112 8.97 -15.04 -4.76
N ILE A 113 9.74 -14.45 -3.86
CA ILE A 113 9.25 -14.02 -2.54
C ILE A 113 8.52 -12.67 -2.65
N ASN A 114 7.28 -12.62 -2.15
CA ASN A 114 6.47 -11.40 -2.16
C ASN A 114 6.86 -10.48 -0.99
N THR A 115 7.53 -9.36 -1.29
CA THR A 115 8.03 -8.41 -0.26
C THR A 115 7.28 -7.08 -0.21
N HIS A 116 6.84 -6.54 -1.36
CA HIS A 116 6.30 -5.18 -1.47
C HIS A 116 5.11 -5.10 -2.45
N ARG A 117 4.33 -6.16 -2.64
CA ARG A 117 3.24 -6.11 -3.63
C ARG A 117 2.19 -5.04 -3.33
N GLY A 118 1.80 -4.86 -2.05
CA GLY A 118 0.88 -3.78 -1.67
C GLY A 118 1.53 -2.42 -1.81
N ALA A 119 2.79 -2.28 -1.39
CA ALA A 119 3.58 -1.07 -1.57
C ALA A 119 3.76 -0.65 -3.04
N ILE A 120 3.95 -1.60 -3.98
CA ILE A 120 4.00 -1.30 -5.42
C ILE A 120 2.73 -0.55 -5.83
N PHE A 121 1.56 -1.02 -5.39
CA PHE A 121 0.30 -0.38 -5.70
C PHE A 121 0.15 0.99 -5.01
N SER A 122 0.24 1.04 -3.68
CA SER A 122 -0.04 2.26 -2.90
C SER A 122 0.97 3.37 -3.18
N LEU A 123 2.28 3.10 -3.07
CA LEU A 123 3.32 4.10 -3.38
C LEU A 123 3.33 4.41 -4.88
N GLY A 124 3.04 3.44 -5.75
CA GLY A 124 2.94 3.66 -7.19
C GLY A 124 1.86 4.66 -7.56
N MET A 125 0.66 4.50 -7.02
CA MET A 125 -0.46 5.43 -7.20
C MET A 125 -0.16 6.82 -6.63
N LEU A 126 0.48 6.90 -5.46
CA LEU A 126 0.93 8.17 -4.89
C LEU A 126 1.99 8.86 -5.77
N CYS A 127 2.94 8.11 -6.34
CA CYS A 127 3.93 8.64 -7.27
C CYS A 127 3.29 9.16 -8.57
N ALA A 128 2.33 8.42 -9.13
CA ALA A 128 1.55 8.86 -10.29
C ALA A 128 0.80 10.16 -9.98
N THR A 129 0.15 10.20 -8.82
CA THR A 129 -0.63 11.34 -8.33
C THR A 129 0.25 12.57 -8.13
N ALA A 130 1.42 12.43 -7.51
CA ALA A 130 2.40 13.52 -7.39
C ALA A 130 2.80 14.05 -8.78
N GLY A 131 3.05 13.15 -9.74
CA GLY A 131 3.32 13.52 -11.13
C GLY A 131 2.18 14.34 -11.76
N HIS A 132 0.95 13.88 -11.61
CA HIS A 132 -0.24 14.53 -12.14
C HIS A 132 -0.49 15.89 -11.49
N ALA A 133 -0.39 15.97 -10.16
CA ALA A 133 -0.51 17.20 -9.39
C ALA A 133 0.53 18.24 -9.83
N ARG A 134 1.80 17.83 -9.98
CA ARG A 134 2.88 18.73 -10.41
C ARG A 134 2.66 19.27 -11.83
N ALA A 135 2.17 18.45 -12.75
CA ALA A 135 1.87 18.89 -14.11
C ALA A 135 0.74 19.93 -14.19
N ARG A 136 -0.13 19.99 -13.17
CA ARG A 136 -1.30 20.87 -13.09
C ARG A 136 -1.14 22.04 -12.12
N GLY A 137 0.01 22.15 -11.46
CA GLY A 137 0.24 23.15 -10.41
C GLY A 137 -0.64 22.93 -9.17
N THR A 138 -1.11 21.70 -8.96
CA THR A 138 -1.85 21.32 -7.75
C THR A 138 -0.86 21.19 -6.58
N PRO A 139 -1.18 21.74 -5.40
CA PRO A 139 -0.34 21.56 -4.21
C PRO A 139 -0.13 20.09 -3.85
N MET A 140 1.01 19.76 -3.27
CA MET A 140 1.40 18.45 -2.74
C MET A 140 0.88 18.21 -1.31
N THR A 141 -0.09 19.01 -0.84
CA THR A 141 -0.73 18.77 0.45
C THR A 141 -1.46 17.43 0.44
N PRO A 142 -1.59 16.74 1.59
CA PRO A 142 -2.25 15.43 1.63
C PRO A 142 -3.67 15.44 1.05
N ALA A 143 -4.46 16.47 1.40
CA ALA A 143 -5.81 16.62 0.89
C ALA A 143 -5.85 16.83 -0.64
N ALA A 144 -4.93 17.65 -1.17
CA ALA A 144 -4.86 17.91 -2.61
C ALA A 144 -4.38 16.69 -3.40
N LEU A 145 -3.40 15.94 -2.88
CA LEU A 145 -2.97 14.67 -3.46
C LEU A 145 -4.11 13.66 -3.53
N ARG A 146 -4.82 13.45 -2.42
CA ARG A 146 -5.96 12.52 -2.40
C ARG A 146 -7.04 12.93 -3.40
N ALA A 147 -7.41 14.20 -3.41
CA ALA A 147 -8.40 14.73 -4.35
C ALA A 147 -7.96 14.53 -5.81
N ALA A 148 -6.70 14.85 -6.14
CA ALA A 148 -6.15 14.65 -7.48
C ALA A 148 -6.20 13.19 -7.93
N MET A 149 -5.88 12.25 -7.03
CA MET A 149 -5.95 10.81 -7.32
C MET A 149 -7.39 10.37 -7.63
N LEU A 150 -8.34 10.75 -6.79
CA LEU A 150 -9.76 10.41 -6.96
C LEU A 150 -10.36 11.02 -8.23
N ILE A 151 -10.08 12.30 -8.48
CA ILE A 151 -10.55 13.00 -9.68
C ILE A 151 -9.99 12.34 -10.93
N ARG A 152 -8.71 11.95 -10.93
CA ARG A 152 -8.08 11.44 -12.14
C ARG A 152 -8.35 9.97 -12.40
N TRP A 153 -8.20 9.10 -11.40
CA TRP A 153 -8.24 7.65 -11.59
C TRP A 153 -9.32 6.96 -10.76
N GLY A 154 -10.12 7.68 -9.97
CA GLY A 154 -11.12 7.10 -9.07
C GLY A 154 -12.12 6.21 -9.79
N GLU A 155 -12.67 6.65 -10.93
CA GLU A 155 -13.61 5.85 -11.74
C GLU A 155 -12.95 4.58 -12.30
N GLU A 156 -11.77 4.71 -12.90
CA GLU A 156 -11.01 3.58 -13.46
C GLU A 156 -10.61 2.56 -12.37
N LEU A 157 -10.27 3.03 -11.16
CA LEU A 157 -9.98 2.21 -10.00
C LEU A 157 -11.24 1.51 -9.46
N ALA A 158 -12.37 2.21 -9.37
CA ALA A 158 -13.64 1.64 -8.93
C ALA A 158 -14.12 0.54 -9.89
N MET A 159 -14.04 0.77 -11.20
CA MET A 159 -14.35 -0.26 -12.21
C MET A 159 -13.42 -1.48 -12.08
N HIS A 160 -12.16 -1.27 -11.72
CA HIS A 160 -11.21 -2.37 -11.52
C HIS A 160 -11.41 -3.12 -10.19
N ALA A 161 -11.94 -2.45 -9.17
CA ALA A 161 -12.25 -3.01 -7.87
C ALA A 161 -13.58 -3.77 -7.86
N ALA A 162 -14.52 -3.45 -8.76
CA ALA A 162 -15.79 -4.15 -8.88
C ALA A 162 -15.57 -5.66 -9.11
N PRO A 163 -16.34 -6.55 -8.43
CA PRO A 163 -16.31 -7.97 -8.73
C PRO A 163 -16.65 -8.17 -10.21
N ALA A 164 -15.88 -8.99 -10.92
CA ALA A 164 -16.25 -9.39 -12.27
C ALA A 164 -17.67 -9.99 -12.20
N ALA A 165 -18.64 -9.35 -12.85
CA ALA A 165 -20.02 -9.81 -12.87
C ALA A 165 -20.04 -11.29 -13.27
N THR A 166 -20.44 -12.16 -12.34
CA THR A 166 -20.68 -13.57 -12.63
C THR A 166 -21.78 -13.66 -13.67
N ILE A 167 -21.43 -14.05 -14.89
CA ILE A 167 -22.41 -14.54 -15.86
C ILE A 167 -22.90 -15.89 -15.32
N SER A 168 -23.91 -15.86 -14.46
CA SER A 168 -24.65 -17.07 -14.07
C SER A 168 -25.67 -17.37 -15.15
N GLY A 169 -25.34 -18.31 -16.05
CA GLY A 169 -26.37 -19.03 -16.81
C GLY A 169 -27.24 -19.86 -15.86
N PRO A 170 -28.51 -20.12 -16.19
CA PRO A 170 -29.43 -20.81 -15.29
C PRO A 170 -28.98 -22.26 -15.04
N PRO A 171 -29.25 -22.84 -13.85
CA PRO A 171 -28.80 -24.17 -13.50
C PRO A 171 -29.56 -25.21 -14.34
N ARG A 172 -28.83 -25.98 -15.17
CA ARG A 172 -29.38 -27.20 -15.79
C ARG A 172 -29.35 -28.32 -14.76
N GLY A 173 -30.45 -29.07 -14.74
CA GLY A 173 -30.86 -29.96 -13.68
C GLY A 173 -29.91 -31.11 -13.40
N VAL A 174 -29.98 -31.55 -12.15
CA VAL A 174 -29.34 -32.75 -11.62
C VAL A 174 -30.17 -33.96 -12.04
N ALA A 175 -29.51 -35.01 -12.55
CA ALA A 175 -30.04 -36.38 -12.53
C ALA A 175 -28.89 -37.34 -12.14
N PRO A 176 -29.12 -38.33 -11.26
CA PRO A 176 -28.09 -39.19 -10.69
C PRO A 176 -27.99 -40.55 -11.42
N ALA A 177 -26.81 -41.19 -11.42
CA ALA A 177 -26.70 -42.64 -11.60
C ALA A 177 -25.38 -43.20 -11.05
N MET A 178 -25.45 -44.44 -10.58
CA MET A 178 -24.52 -45.16 -9.71
C MET A 178 -23.48 -46.03 -10.43
N ALA A 179 -22.39 -46.29 -9.69
CA ALA A 179 -21.59 -47.53 -9.53
C ALA A 179 -20.82 -48.22 -10.70
N ALA A 180 -19.53 -48.47 -10.41
CA ALA A 180 -18.81 -49.78 -10.45
C ALA A 180 -17.51 -49.89 -11.29
N SER A 181 -16.41 -50.14 -10.56
CA SER A 181 -15.26 -51.06 -10.77
C SER A 181 -14.28 -50.98 -11.97
N ALA A 182 -13.01 -50.77 -11.59
CA ALA A 182 -11.80 -51.60 -11.80
C ALA A 182 -10.94 -51.54 -13.10
N ASP A 183 -9.65 -51.27 -12.81
CA ASP A 183 -8.39 -51.81 -13.39
C ASP A 183 -7.67 -51.09 -14.56
N GLY A 184 -6.32 -51.01 -14.44
CA GLY A 184 -5.39 -50.81 -15.57
C GLY A 184 -4.50 -49.55 -15.63
N SER A 185 -3.33 -49.59 -14.97
CA SER A 185 -1.98 -49.16 -15.42
C SER A 185 -1.67 -47.79 -16.09
N LEU A 186 -0.89 -46.97 -15.35
CA LEU A 186 0.21 -46.00 -15.63
C LEU A 186 0.59 -45.52 -17.07
N PRO A 187 1.33 -44.40 -17.21
CA PRO A 187 1.16 -43.08 -16.61
C PRO A 187 1.12 -41.96 -17.68
N GLY A 188 0.21 -41.00 -17.53
CA GLY A 188 0.09 -39.84 -18.40
C GLY A 188 0.74 -38.59 -17.80
N ASP A 189 1.25 -37.75 -18.70
CA ASP A 189 1.76 -36.41 -18.52
C ASP A 189 0.85 -35.45 -17.72
N GLU A 190 1.49 -34.36 -17.26
CA GLU A 190 0.92 -33.09 -16.80
C GLU A 190 0.23 -33.04 -15.42
N VAL A 191 0.97 -32.55 -14.41
CA VAL A 191 0.37 -31.94 -13.22
C VAL A 191 0.47 -30.42 -13.36
N ALA A 192 -0.59 -29.84 -13.93
CA ALA A 192 -0.98 -28.46 -13.67
C ALA A 192 -1.26 -28.30 -12.17
N GLY A 193 -0.33 -27.68 -11.43
CA GLY A 193 -0.48 -27.37 -10.02
C GLY A 193 -1.59 -26.35 -9.78
N GLY A 194 -2.80 -26.83 -9.50
CA GLY A 194 -3.92 -26.02 -9.04
C GLY A 194 -3.64 -25.39 -7.66
N LEU A 195 -3.88 -24.09 -7.53
CA LEU A 195 -3.81 -23.38 -6.25
C LEU A 195 -4.75 -24.02 -5.23
N SER A 196 -4.26 -24.25 -4.00
CA SER A 196 -5.07 -24.76 -2.89
C SER A 196 -6.27 -23.85 -2.63
N ASN A 197 -7.34 -24.39 -2.05
CA ASN A 197 -8.56 -23.62 -1.77
C ASN A 197 -8.27 -22.39 -0.89
N GLY A 198 -7.31 -22.50 0.04
CA GLY A 198 -6.82 -21.38 0.86
C GLY A 198 -6.11 -20.30 0.04
N LEU A 199 -5.27 -20.67 -0.93
CA LEU A 199 -4.62 -19.72 -1.85
C LEU A 199 -5.63 -18.98 -2.75
N ARG A 200 -6.71 -19.65 -3.15
CA ARG A 200 -7.80 -19.04 -3.94
C ARG A 200 -8.63 -18.04 -3.13
N VAL A 201 -8.98 -18.40 -1.90
CA VAL A 201 -9.71 -17.52 -0.98
C VAL A 201 -8.84 -16.32 -0.57
N ALA A 202 -7.56 -16.55 -0.29
CA ALA A 202 -6.60 -15.48 0.04
C ALA A 202 -6.31 -14.53 -1.14
N ALA A 203 -6.17 -15.06 -2.37
CA ALA A 203 -6.09 -14.22 -3.55
C ALA A 203 -7.34 -13.35 -3.70
N ARG A 204 -8.53 -13.84 -3.34
CA ARG A 204 -9.77 -13.07 -3.41
C ARG A 204 -9.80 -11.92 -2.39
N TYR A 205 -9.35 -12.14 -1.15
CA TYR A 205 -9.31 -11.10 -0.10
C TYR A 205 -8.16 -10.09 -0.25
N ALA A 206 -6.93 -10.53 -0.58
CA ALA A 206 -5.78 -9.63 -0.78
C ALA A 206 -5.97 -8.72 -2.01
N VAL A 207 -6.62 -9.25 -3.06
CA VAL A 207 -6.96 -8.49 -4.26
C VAL A 207 -8.13 -7.55 -4.00
N SER A 208 -9.06 -7.89 -3.10
CA SER A 208 -10.15 -7.01 -2.68
C SER A 208 -9.62 -5.82 -1.86
N GLY A 209 -8.82 -6.04 -0.81
CA GLY A 209 -8.40 -4.98 0.10
C GLY A 209 -7.60 -3.84 -0.54
N ALA A 210 -6.53 -4.14 -1.30
CA ALA A 210 -5.72 -3.10 -1.93
C ALA A 210 -6.46 -2.37 -3.08
N ARG A 211 -7.33 -3.07 -3.82
CA ARG A 211 -8.12 -2.45 -4.90
C ARG A 211 -9.23 -1.56 -4.35
N GLU A 212 -9.90 -2.00 -3.28
CA GLU A 212 -10.90 -1.19 -2.56
C GLU A 212 -10.26 0.05 -1.95
N GLU A 213 -9.11 -0.09 -1.28
CA GLU A 213 -8.31 1.05 -0.81
C GLU A 213 -8.02 2.03 -1.94
N GLY A 214 -7.56 1.55 -3.10
CA GLY A 214 -7.32 2.38 -4.28
C GLY A 214 -8.57 3.11 -4.78
N ALA A 215 -9.68 2.39 -4.94
CA ALA A 215 -10.95 2.93 -5.42
C ALA A 215 -11.51 4.03 -4.50
N LEU A 216 -11.29 3.92 -3.19
CA LEU A 216 -11.71 4.90 -2.18
C LEU A 216 -10.66 6.00 -1.93
N GLY A 217 -9.57 5.99 -2.69
CA GLY A 217 -8.51 6.97 -2.60
C GLY A 217 -7.67 6.85 -1.34
N LEU A 218 -7.29 5.62 -0.99
CA LEU A 218 -6.41 5.22 0.11
C LEU A 218 -6.85 5.78 1.49
N PRO A 219 -8.10 5.54 1.94
CA PRO A 219 -8.58 6.06 3.22
C PRO A 219 -7.70 5.63 4.40
N SER A 220 -7.14 4.41 4.39
CA SER A 220 -6.23 3.98 5.46
C SER A 220 -4.96 4.85 5.54
N VAL A 221 -4.50 5.42 4.42
CA VAL A 221 -3.38 6.37 4.42
C VAL A 221 -3.82 7.73 4.93
N PHE A 222 -4.86 8.31 4.33
CA PHE A 222 -5.20 9.73 4.52
C PHE A 222 -6.08 10.02 5.73
N GLU A 223 -6.89 9.05 6.17
CA GLU A 223 -7.88 9.22 7.25
C GLU A 223 -7.47 8.48 8.53
N VAL A 224 -6.61 7.47 8.44
CA VAL A 224 -6.17 6.65 9.59
C VAL A 224 -4.70 6.89 9.94
N GLY A 225 -3.77 6.53 9.05
CA GLY A 225 -2.34 6.54 9.36
C GLY A 225 -1.74 7.95 9.45
N LEU A 226 -1.93 8.76 8.41
CA LEU A 226 -1.32 10.09 8.33
C LEU A 226 -1.74 11.05 9.46
N PRO A 227 -3.02 11.10 9.89
CA PRO A 227 -3.41 11.92 11.05
C PRO A 227 -2.63 11.57 12.32
N VAL A 228 -2.43 10.29 12.61
CA VAL A 228 -1.65 9.83 13.78
C VAL A 228 -0.19 10.23 13.64
N LEU A 229 0.38 10.04 12.46
CA LEU A 229 1.76 10.42 12.17
C LEU A 229 1.99 11.92 12.44
N LEU A 230 1.11 12.78 11.93
CA LEU A 230 1.21 14.23 12.12
C LEU A 230 0.93 14.66 13.57
N ALA A 231 -0.01 14.00 14.26
CA ALA A 231 -0.31 14.28 15.66
C ALA A 231 0.86 13.91 16.59
N ALA A 232 1.48 12.75 16.39
CA ALA A 232 2.67 12.35 17.13
C ALA A 232 3.81 13.34 16.93
N ARG A 233 4.04 13.80 15.69
CA ARG A 233 5.04 14.82 15.39
C ARG A 233 4.75 16.15 16.07
N ALA A 234 3.50 16.61 16.05
CA ALA A 234 3.08 17.86 16.70
C ALA A 234 3.27 17.83 18.22
N ARG A 235 3.20 16.64 18.83
CA ARG A 235 3.51 16.39 20.24
C ARG A 235 5.02 16.34 20.54
N GLY A 236 5.88 16.43 19.53
CA GLY A 236 7.33 16.36 19.68
C GLY A 236 7.90 14.94 19.71
N ALA A 237 7.15 13.94 19.27
CA ALA A 237 7.64 12.57 19.15
C ALA A 237 8.81 12.48 18.16
N THR A 238 9.72 11.54 18.40
CA THR A 238 10.79 11.22 17.45
C THR A 238 10.23 10.60 16.17
N VAL A 239 11.03 10.60 15.11
CA VAL A 239 10.67 9.97 13.82
C VAL A 239 10.35 8.48 13.97
N THR A 240 11.00 7.78 14.90
CA THR A 240 10.69 6.38 15.19
C THR A 240 9.32 6.28 15.86
N GLU A 241 9.06 7.11 16.85
CA GLU A 241 7.81 7.07 17.63
C GLU A 241 6.58 7.42 16.78
N GLU A 242 6.64 8.46 15.94
CA GLU A 242 5.52 8.79 15.04
C GLU A 242 5.17 7.63 14.11
N ARG A 243 6.17 6.85 13.66
CA ARG A 243 5.98 5.70 12.78
C ARG A 243 5.49 4.45 13.52
N VAL A 244 5.94 4.23 14.76
CA VAL A 244 5.41 3.16 15.61
C VAL A 244 3.93 3.40 15.90
N ASP A 245 3.56 4.61 16.36
CA ASP A 245 2.15 4.95 16.60
C ASP A 245 1.31 4.76 15.33
N THR A 246 1.83 5.20 14.18
CA THR A 246 1.15 5.03 12.88
C THR A 246 0.97 3.57 12.51
N LEU A 247 2.00 2.73 12.68
CA LEU A 247 1.93 1.29 12.40
C LEU A 247 0.86 0.63 13.27
N TYR A 248 0.86 0.94 14.56
CA TYR A 248 -0.12 0.43 15.52
C TYR A 248 -1.54 0.88 15.18
N MET A 249 -1.73 2.15 14.82
CA MET A 249 -3.03 2.63 14.34
C MET A 249 -3.51 1.85 13.11
N LEU A 250 -2.63 1.63 12.13
CA LEU A 250 -2.99 0.87 10.94
C LEU A 250 -3.35 -0.58 11.28
N MET A 251 -2.58 -1.25 12.14
CA MET A 251 -2.88 -2.61 12.60
C MET A 251 -4.24 -2.75 13.29
N ALA A 252 -4.68 -1.73 14.04
CA ALA A 252 -5.98 -1.75 14.69
C ALA A 252 -7.15 -1.59 13.70
N HIS A 253 -6.96 -0.81 12.63
CA HIS A 253 -8.05 -0.37 11.76
C HIS A 253 -8.18 -1.11 10.43
N ILE A 254 -7.11 -1.70 9.89
CA ILE A 254 -7.17 -2.35 8.57
C ILE A 254 -7.42 -3.85 8.66
N SER A 255 -8.04 -4.40 7.62
CA SER A 255 -8.10 -5.84 7.39
C SER A 255 -6.85 -6.31 6.65
N ASP A 256 -5.84 -6.77 7.39
CA ASP A 256 -4.56 -7.17 6.80
C ASP A 256 -4.61 -8.58 6.18
N SER A 257 -4.68 -8.64 4.85
CA SER A 257 -4.76 -9.92 4.13
C SER A 257 -3.59 -10.86 4.39
N ASN A 258 -2.39 -10.36 4.74
CA ASN A 258 -1.25 -11.21 5.05
C ASN A 258 -1.45 -11.94 6.39
N VAL A 259 -2.05 -11.27 7.36
CA VAL A 259 -2.42 -11.87 8.65
C VAL A 259 -3.52 -12.90 8.45
N TYR A 260 -4.60 -12.54 7.74
CA TYR A 260 -5.70 -13.46 7.44
C TYR A 260 -5.23 -14.71 6.67
N HIS A 261 -4.30 -14.55 5.72
CA HIS A 261 -3.72 -15.69 4.99
C HIS A 261 -2.92 -16.64 5.90
N ARG A 262 -2.19 -16.10 6.87
CA ARG A 262 -1.27 -16.88 7.72
C ARG A 262 -1.96 -17.53 8.92
N ALA A 263 -2.89 -16.82 9.55
CA ALA A 263 -3.45 -17.21 10.83
C ALA A 263 -4.97 -17.05 10.93
N GLY A 264 -5.65 -16.74 9.83
CA GLY A 264 -7.11 -16.62 9.78
C GLY A 264 -7.68 -15.48 10.64
N PRO A 265 -9.00 -15.48 10.89
CA PRO A 265 -9.68 -14.44 11.66
C PRO A 265 -9.13 -14.30 13.09
N HIS A 266 -8.82 -15.41 13.76
CA HIS A 266 -8.28 -15.39 15.11
C HIS A 266 -6.91 -14.69 15.18
N GLY A 267 -6.03 -14.94 14.22
CA GLY A 267 -4.76 -14.21 14.14
C GLY A 267 -4.94 -12.71 13.91
N ALA A 268 -5.94 -12.32 13.12
CA ALA A 268 -6.29 -10.91 12.90
C ALA A 268 -6.83 -10.24 14.18
N GLU A 269 -7.61 -10.97 14.99
CA GLU A 269 -8.05 -10.52 16.31
C GLU A 269 -6.86 -10.29 17.26
N ILE A 270 -5.90 -11.22 17.32
CA ILE A 270 -4.69 -11.04 18.13
C ILE A 270 -3.93 -9.77 17.74
N VAL A 271 -3.77 -9.52 16.43
CA VAL A 271 -3.11 -8.30 15.95
C VAL A 271 -3.86 -7.05 16.40
N ARG A 272 -5.19 -7.04 16.22
CA ARG A 272 -6.05 -5.92 16.60
C ARG A 272 -6.01 -5.66 18.11
N ASP A 273 -6.16 -6.68 18.93
CA ASP A 273 -6.16 -6.58 20.39
C ASP A 273 -4.84 -6.01 20.93
N HIS A 274 -3.71 -6.46 20.39
CA HIS A 274 -2.41 -5.91 20.75
C HIS A 274 -2.27 -4.45 20.30
N ALA A 275 -2.76 -4.14 19.12
CA ALA A 275 -2.69 -2.79 18.57
C ALA A 275 -3.52 -1.80 19.39
N GLU A 276 -4.79 -2.13 19.64
CA GLU A 276 -5.71 -1.33 20.44
C GLU A 276 -5.22 -1.14 21.88
N ARG A 277 -4.68 -2.20 22.50
CA ARG A 277 -4.12 -2.10 23.85
C ARG A 277 -2.94 -1.14 23.93
N PHE A 278 -2.01 -1.22 22.97
CA PHE A 278 -0.86 -0.31 22.90
C PHE A 278 -1.33 1.15 22.76
N LEU A 279 -2.29 1.41 21.88
CA LEU A 279 -2.86 2.74 21.67
C LEU A 279 -3.62 3.25 22.91
N ALA A 280 -4.42 2.39 23.55
CA ALA A 280 -5.17 2.72 24.77
C ALA A 280 -4.25 3.07 25.95
N GLN A 281 -3.03 2.53 25.98
CA GLN A 281 -2.01 2.86 26.97
C GLN A 281 -1.27 4.19 26.69
N GLY A 282 -1.65 4.90 25.62
CA GLY A 282 -1.03 6.16 25.21
C GLY A 282 -0.01 6.05 24.08
N GLY A 283 0.14 4.86 23.48
CA GLY A 283 1.11 4.59 22.43
C GLY A 283 2.54 4.95 22.88
N THR A 284 3.30 5.58 21.99
CA THR A 284 4.68 6.00 22.29
C THR A 284 4.82 7.13 23.30
N ALA A 285 3.73 7.79 23.70
CA ALA A 285 3.76 8.75 24.82
C ALA A 285 3.90 8.04 26.18
N ASN A 286 3.65 6.72 26.24
CA ASN A 286 3.87 5.91 27.43
C ASN A 286 5.36 5.58 27.58
N SER A 287 5.96 5.79 28.75
CA SER A 287 7.38 5.51 28.98
C SER A 287 7.79 4.04 28.76
N ASN A 288 6.84 3.11 28.86
CA ASN A 288 7.07 1.67 28.70
C ASN A 288 6.80 1.16 27.27
N TRP A 289 6.45 2.04 26.32
CA TRP A 289 6.00 1.67 24.98
C TRP A 289 6.93 0.67 24.27
N ARG A 290 8.25 0.81 24.46
CA ARG A 290 9.24 -0.09 23.83
C ARG A 290 9.11 -1.52 24.33
N VAL A 291 8.91 -1.70 25.64
CA VAL A 291 8.74 -3.01 26.26
C VAL A 291 7.47 -3.67 25.73
N ASP A 292 6.37 -2.92 25.68
CA ASP A 292 5.08 -3.42 25.18
C ASP A 292 5.12 -3.77 23.69
N ALA A 293 5.86 -2.97 22.90
CA ALA A 293 6.03 -3.23 21.48
C ALA A 293 6.91 -4.47 21.21
N ILE A 294 7.96 -4.68 22.00
CA ILE A 294 8.79 -5.90 21.93
C ILE A 294 8.00 -7.13 22.39
N ALA A 295 7.21 -7.00 23.46
CA ALA A 295 6.31 -8.07 23.91
C ALA A 295 5.31 -8.46 22.81
N SER A 296 4.70 -7.47 22.15
CA SER A 296 3.82 -7.72 20.99
C SER A 296 4.57 -8.40 19.85
N HIS A 297 5.81 -8.00 19.58
CA HIS A 297 6.63 -8.63 18.55
C HIS A 297 6.86 -10.12 18.83
N HIS A 298 7.20 -10.51 20.07
CA HIS A 298 7.36 -11.91 20.43
C HIS A 298 6.06 -12.71 20.28
N VAL A 299 4.92 -12.16 20.71
CA VAL A 299 3.61 -12.81 20.52
C VAL A 299 3.34 -13.00 19.02
N PHE A 300 3.60 -11.99 18.20
CA PHE A 300 3.34 -12.09 16.76
C PHE A 300 4.23 -13.16 16.11
N MET A 301 5.50 -13.26 16.49
CA MET A 301 6.39 -14.34 16.03
C MET A 301 5.89 -15.72 16.44
N GLN A 302 5.47 -15.90 17.71
CA GLN A 302 4.94 -17.17 18.22
C GLN A 302 3.70 -17.63 17.42
N HIS A 303 2.83 -16.70 17.05
CA HIS A 303 1.63 -16.97 16.26
C HIS A 303 1.83 -16.83 14.74
N ARG A 304 3.07 -16.62 14.27
CA ARG A 304 3.43 -16.40 12.86
C ARG A 304 2.65 -15.26 12.17
N LEU A 305 2.30 -14.21 12.93
CA LEU A 305 1.53 -13.06 12.48
C LEU A 305 2.44 -12.02 11.84
N SER A 306 2.13 -11.58 10.63
CA SER A 306 2.88 -10.52 9.93
C SER A 306 1.90 -9.50 9.33
N PRO A 307 1.73 -8.33 9.98
CA PRO A 307 0.87 -7.25 9.51
C PRO A 307 1.52 -6.46 8.35
N GLY A 308 1.78 -7.15 7.23
CA GLY A 308 2.50 -6.59 6.08
C GLY A 308 1.71 -5.53 5.30
N GLY A 309 0.38 -5.62 5.28
CA GLY A 309 -0.46 -4.58 4.72
C GLY A 309 -0.36 -3.27 5.51
N ALA A 310 -0.28 -3.36 6.84
CA ALA A 310 -0.06 -2.18 7.69
C ALA A 310 1.32 -1.55 7.44
N ALA A 311 2.35 -2.38 7.23
CA ALA A 311 3.69 -1.92 6.86
C ALA A 311 3.70 -1.18 5.50
N ASP A 312 3.07 -1.76 4.47
CA ASP A 312 2.96 -1.13 3.15
C ASP A 312 2.25 0.23 3.22
N LEU A 313 1.21 0.35 4.05
CA LEU A 313 0.47 1.60 4.27
C LEU A 313 1.25 2.61 5.12
N LEU A 314 2.07 2.16 6.07
CA LEU A 314 3.00 3.03 6.79
C LEU A 314 4.01 3.66 5.83
N ALA A 315 4.57 2.88 4.90
CA ALA A 315 5.45 3.42 3.86
C ALA A 315 4.73 4.44 2.98
N ALA A 316 3.45 4.21 2.66
CA ALA A 316 2.62 5.17 1.93
C ALA A 316 2.40 6.48 2.74
N CYS A 317 2.15 6.40 4.05
CA CYS A 317 2.03 7.57 4.93
C CYS A 317 3.34 8.38 4.95
N CYS A 318 4.49 7.69 5.05
CA CYS A 318 5.81 8.32 4.99
C CYS A 318 6.04 9.05 3.65
N LEU A 319 5.59 8.45 2.54
CA LEU A 319 5.69 9.07 1.22
C LEU A 319 4.83 10.33 1.12
N VAL A 320 3.59 10.30 1.59
CA VAL A 320 2.70 11.47 1.59
C VAL A 320 3.30 12.61 2.41
N GLN A 321 3.82 12.32 3.61
CA GLN A 321 4.50 13.32 4.45
C GLN A 321 5.70 13.93 3.70
N ALA A 322 6.51 13.10 3.05
CA ALA A 322 7.68 13.57 2.31
C ALA A 322 7.33 14.39 1.06
N LEU A 323 6.25 14.03 0.35
CA LEU A 323 5.75 14.80 -0.80
C LEU A 323 5.23 16.17 -0.37
N ALA A 324 4.49 16.24 0.74
CA ALA A 324 4.00 17.51 1.26
C ALA A 324 5.12 18.50 1.63
N ALA A 325 6.28 17.97 2.04
CA ALA A 325 7.46 18.78 2.32
C ALA A 325 8.12 19.39 1.06
N LEU A 326 7.80 18.92 -0.15
CA LEU A 326 8.33 19.50 -1.40
C LEU A 326 7.79 20.89 -1.73
N ASP A 327 6.63 21.23 -1.16
CA ASP A 327 5.99 22.55 -1.33
C ASP A 327 6.29 23.49 -0.17
N THR A 328 7.03 23.03 0.85
CA THR A 328 7.47 23.90 1.95
C THR A 328 8.77 24.60 1.52
N PRO A 329 8.82 25.94 1.53
CA PRO A 329 9.98 26.71 1.08
C PRO A 329 11.24 26.49 1.92
#